data_AF-A0AA39K587-F1
#
_entry.id   AF-A0AA39K587-F1
#
_cell.length_a   1.000
_cell.length_b   1.000
_cell.length_c   1.000
_cell.angle_alpha   90.00
_cell.angle_beta   90.00
_cell.angle_gamma   90.00
#
_symmetry.space_group_name_H-M   'P 1'
#
loop_
_entity.id
_entity.type
_entity.pdbx_description
1 polymer ?
#
loop_
_entity_poly.entity_id
_entity_poly.type
_entity_poly.pdbx_seq_one_letter_code
_entity_poly.pdbx_strand_id
1 'polypeptide(L)'
;MQSQDDPEPTVRIRDLKKDRADFVLENVDLAFANSLRRVMMADIPTIAIDMVEVDTNTSVLPDEFIAHRLGMVPLVSTNCDEAMKYNRDCTCMSFCSYCSITLILDVSCNEAITMDITSNHLDVVAAPTDIYGAEGGDELTKRSTDFGHPVGKNRPGVPPVLICKIRKGQALKMKCIAKKGIAKEHAKWSPCSAVSFEYDPYNKLRHTTHWFEVDERGEWPVGDNAREEDPPRDDELFDFNAKPRKFYFEVETDGSLGPQEVVMKGLKELQTKLANLILGLKHDTEVDMINGQDQQLAAPPPAADAWGGGGGGGGGGSSPSRTGGTSAWGGASPTSGGGSGGWSSPEQQSNGWTV
;
A
#
# COMPACT_ATOMS: atom_id res chain seq x y z
N MET A 1 0.91 29.70 6.62
CA MET A 1 0.99 30.88 5.74
C MET A 1 2.07 30.58 4.72
N GLN A 2 1.69 30.23 3.49
CA GLN A 2 2.64 30.21 2.39
C GLN A 2 3.06 31.67 2.12
N SER A 3 4.36 31.94 2.16
CA SER A 3 4.93 33.19 1.67
C SER A 3 4.49 33.40 0.22
N GLN A 4 4.12 34.62 -0.14
CA GLN A 4 3.63 34.99 -1.49
C GLN A 4 4.66 34.81 -2.63
N ASP A 5 5.84 34.23 -2.36
CA ASP A 5 6.97 34.10 -3.29
C ASP A 5 7.42 32.65 -3.55
N ASP A 6 6.74 31.62 -3.01
CA ASP A 6 7.10 30.25 -3.37
C ASP A 6 6.47 29.88 -4.72
N PRO A 7 7.29 29.59 -5.75
CA PRO A 7 6.78 29.27 -7.08
C PRO A 7 5.96 27.98 -7.05
N GLU A 8 4.97 27.89 -7.94
CA GLU A 8 4.10 26.72 -8.03
C GLU A 8 4.89 25.45 -8.45
N PRO A 9 4.52 24.27 -7.92
CA PRO A 9 5.09 23.00 -8.36
C PRO A 9 4.96 22.82 -9.88
N THR A 10 6.07 22.47 -10.52
CA THR A 10 6.13 22.30 -11.98
C THR A 10 6.66 20.92 -12.33
N VAL A 11 6.08 20.30 -13.37
CA VAL A 11 6.48 18.98 -13.86
C VAL A 11 6.87 19.10 -15.32
N ARG A 12 8.08 18.63 -15.66
CA ARG A 12 8.56 18.55 -17.03
C ARG A 12 8.93 17.11 -17.36
N ILE A 13 8.19 16.50 -18.29
CA ILE A 13 8.48 15.15 -18.78
C ILE A 13 9.63 15.24 -19.79
N ARG A 14 10.68 14.43 -19.60
CA ARG A 14 11.80 14.32 -20.55
C ARG A 14 11.56 13.22 -21.57
N ASP A 15 11.18 12.04 -21.10
CA ASP A 15 10.96 10.85 -21.91
C ASP A 15 9.79 10.05 -21.33
N LEU A 16 8.94 9.55 -22.22
CA LEU A 16 7.82 8.71 -21.86
C LEU A 16 7.80 7.50 -22.77
N LYS A 17 8.06 6.34 -22.19
CA LYS A 17 7.95 5.04 -22.86
C LYS A 17 6.82 4.23 -22.24
N LYS A 18 6.67 2.99 -22.73
CA LYS A 18 5.61 2.08 -22.28
C LYS A 18 5.82 1.62 -20.82
N ASP A 19 7.06 1.44 -20.44
CA ASP A 19 7.54 0.88 -19.16
C ASP A 19 8.19 1.93 -18.26
N ARG A 20 8.62 3.08 -18.81
CA ARG A 20 9.27 4.15 -18.04
C ARG A 20 8.70 5.55 -18.28
N ALA A 21 8.78 6.39 -17.25
CA ALA A 21 8.60 7.83 -17.34
C ALA A 21 9.77 8.55 -16.65
N ASP A 22 10.53 9.34 -17.42
CA ASP A 22 11.58 10.24 -16.93
C ASP A 22 11.01 11.66 -16.89
N PHE A 23 11.01 12.27 -15.71
CA PHE A 23 10.51 13.62 -15.50
C PHE A 23 11.28 14.38 -14.42
N VAL A 24 11.23 15.70 -14.53
CA VAL A 24 11.78 16.64 -13.56
C VAL A 24 10.63 17.26 -12.78
N LEU A 25 10.73 17.22 -11.46
CA LEU A 25 9.83 17.88 -10.52
C LEU A 25 10.53 19.11 -9.94
N GLU A 26 10.01 20.30 -10.22
CA GLU A 26 10.57 21.59 -9.83
C GLU A 26 9.65 22.31 -8.84
N ASN A 27 10.23 23.19 -8.02
CA ASN A 27 9.52 24.02 -7.04
C ASN A 27 8.73 23.23 -5.98
N VAL A 28 9.30 22.13 -5.51
CA VAL A 28 8.75 21.36 -4.39
C VAL A 28 9.79 21.19 -3.29
N ASP A 29 9.33 20.79 -2.11
CA ASP A 29 10.23 20.41 -1.02
C ASP A 29 10.70 18.95 -1.16
N LEU A 30 11.89 18.65 -0.65
CA LEU A 30 12.45 17.29 -0.63
C LEU A 30 11.52 16.31 0.10
N ALA A 31 10.86 16.75 1.18
CA ALA A 31 9.90 15.93 1.90
C ALA A 31 8.70 15.54 1.02
N PHE A 32 8.20 16.46 0.20
CA PHE A 32 7.11 16.19 -0.72
C PHE A 32 7.55 15.23 -1.83
N ALA A 33 8.68 15.49 -2.47
CA ALA A 33 9.23 14.64 -3.53
C ALA A 33 9.49 13.21 -3.04
N ASN A 34 10.10 13.05 -1.87
CA ASN A 34 10.33 11.73 -1.26
C ASN A 34 9.02 11.06 -0.82
N SER A 35 8.03 11.82 -0.33
CA SER A 35 6.71 11.26 -0.01
C SER A 35 6.02 10.71 -1.24
N LEU A 36 6.02 11.45 -2.35
CA LEU A 36 5.50 11.00 -3.64
C LEU A 36 6.21 9.71 -4.09
N ARG A 37 7.55 9.66 -4.01
CA ARG A 37 8.35 8.46 -4.31
C ARG A 37 7.84 7.24 -3.53
N ARG A 38 7.67 7.38 -2.22
CA ARG A 38 7.23 6.30 -1.32
C ARG A 38 5.81 5.84 -1.63
N VAL A 39 4.91 6.77 -1.95
CA VAL A 39 3.53 6.46 -2.30
C VAL A 39 3.47 5.68 -3.61
N MET A 40 4.23 6.09 -4.63
CA MET A 40 4.29 5.38 -5.91
C MET A 40 4.72 3.91 -5.75
N MET A 41 5.69 3.65 -4.87
CA MET A 41 6.19 2.29 -4.63
C MET A 41 5.26 1.43 -3.78
N ALA A 42 4.62 2.01 -2.76
CA ALA A 42 4.06 1.21 -1.67
C ALA A 42 2.54 1.30 -1.48
N ASP A 43 1.92 2.36 -1.96
CA ASP A 43 0.55 2.72 -1.60
C ASP A 43 -0.45 2.67 -2.76
N ILE A 44 0.03 2.52 -3.99
CA ILE A 44 -0.86 2.38 -5.15
C ILE A 44 -1.50 0.99 -5.13
N PRO A 45 -2.84 0.89 -5.21
CA PRO A 45 -3.52 -0.39 -5.23
C PRO A 45 -3.36 -1.11 -6.56
N THR A 46 -3.01 -2.39 -6.48
CA THR A 46 -2.89 -3.31 -7.63
C THR A 46 -3.54 -4.66 -7.31
N ILE A 47 -3.58 -5.55 -8.31
CA ILE A 47 -4.13 -6.90 -8.17
C ILE A 47 -3.01 -7.91 -8.32
N ALA A 48 -2.97 -8.86 -7.39
CA ALA A 48 -2.06 -10.00 -7.45
C ALA A 48 -2.75 -11.25 -6.91
N ILE A 49 -2.23 -12.42 -7.29
CA ILE A 49 -2.70 -13.72 -6.77
C ILE A 49 -2.38 -13.78 -5.27
N ASP A 50 -3.39 -14.07 -4.46
CA ASP A 50 -3.27 -14.10 -3.00
C ASP A 50 -3.59 -15.45 -2.38
N MET A 51 -4.53 -16.18 -2.98
CA MET A 51 -4.90 -17.51 -2.54
C MET A 51 -4.80 -18.48 -3.71
N VAL A 52 -4.19 -19.64 -3.47
CA VAL A 52 -4.02 -20.70 -4.46
C VAL A 52 -4.58 -21.98 -3.87
N GLU A 53 -5.64 -22.50 -4.48
CA GLU A 53 -6.23 -23.80 -4.20
C GLU A 53 -5.56 -24.83 -5.13
N VAL A 54 -4.90 -25.83 -4.56
CA VAL A 54 -4.21 -26.89 -5.32
C VAL A 54 -5.14 -28.11 -5.40
N ASP A 55 -5.55 -28.47 -6.62
CA ASP A 55 -6.34 -29.67 -6.88
C ASP A 55 -5.43 -30.85 -7.21
N THR A 56 -4.41 -30.62 -8.05
CA THR A 56 -3.42 -31.64 -8.39
C THR A 56 -2.06 -30.97 -8.62
N ASN A 57 -1.04 -31.47 -7.92
CA ASN A 57 0.35 -31.15 -8.22
C ASN A 57 1.17 -32.45 -8.21
N THR A 58 1.55 -32.91 -9.40
CA THR A 58 2.51 -34.02 -9.56
C THR A 58 3.85 -33.54 -10.10
N SER A 59 4.10 -32.23 -10.06
CA SER A 59 5.35 -31.63 -10.46
C SER A 59 6.47 -31.90 -9.45
N VAL A 60 7.69 -31.47 -9.79
CA VAL A 60 8.86 -31.61 -8.90
C VAL A 60 8.89 -30.52 -7.81
N LEU A 61 8.14 -29.43 -8.00
CA LEU A 61 8.14 -28.31 -7.07
C LEU A 61 7.01 -28.48 -6.03
N PRO A 62 7.30 -28.18 -4.75
CA PRO A 62 6.26 -28.20 -3.71
C PRO A 62 5.25 -27.07 -3.92
N ASP A 63 4.07 -27.25 -3.33
CA ASP A 63 2.88 -26.42 -3.57
C ASP A 63 3.15 -24.94 -3.24
N GLU A 64 3.74 -24.67 -2.08
CA GLU A 64 4.05 -23.32 -1.59
C GLU A 64 5.04 -22.58 -2.50
N PHE A 65 5.94 -23.31 -3.15
CA PHE A 65 6.90 -22.71 -4.06
C PHE A 65 6.22 -22.24 -5.35
N ILE A 66 5.30 -23.04 -5.88
CA ILE A 66 4.50 -22.66 -7.04
C ILE A 66 3.54 -21.52 -6.67
N ALA A 67 2.89 -21.61 -5.52
CA ALA A 67 1.98 -20.57 -5.02
C ALA A 67 2.70 -19.22 -4.85
N HIS A 68 3.91 -19.22 -4.29
CA HIS A 68 4.74 -18.02 -4.19
C HIS A 68 5.04 -17.41 -5.57
N ARG A 69 5.44 -18.23 -6.54
CA ARG A 69 5.71 -17.77 -7.91
C ARG A 69 4.48 -17.23 -8.61
N LEU A 70 3.33 -17.88 -8.45
CA LEU A 70 2.04 -17.41 -8.96
C LEU A 70 1.69 -16.04 -8.36
N GLY A 71 1.94 -15.84 -7.07
CA GLY A 71 1.76 -14.55 -6.39
C GLY A 71 2.58 -13.41 -6.99
N MET A 72 3.75 -13.72 -7.56
CA MET A 72 4.66 -12.74 -8.18
C MET A 72 4.42 -12.53 -9.69
N VAL A 73 3.40 -13.17 -10.28
CA VAL A 73 3.03 -12.92 -11.69
C VAL A 73 2.27 -11.59 -11.76
N PRO A 74 2.76 -10.58 -12.51
CA PRO A 74 2.08 -9.30 -12.61
C PRO A 74 0.77 -9.46 -13.39
N LEU A 75 -0.31 -8.89 -12.85
CA LEU A 75 -1.63 -8.85 -13.48
C LEU A 75 -1.99 -7.42 -13.88
N VAL A 76 -2.61 -7.26 -15.04
CA VAL A 76 -3.07 -5.95 -15.53
C VAL A 76 -4.08 -5.37 -14.55
N SER A 77 -3.74 -4.21 -13.98
CA SER A 77 -4.43 -3.59 -12.84
C SER A 77 -4.95 -2.19 -13.15
N THR A 78 -5.10 -1.84 -14.43
CA THR A 78 -5.62 -0.53 -14.88
C THR A 78 -6.91 -0.15 -14.16
N ASN A 79 -6.98 1.06 -13.61
CA ASN A 79 -8.14 1.54 -12.83
C ASN A 79 -8.54 0.66 -11.61
N CYS A 80 -7.62 -0.11 -11.02
CA CYS A 80 -7.89 -0.98 -9.87
C CYS A 80 -8.56 -0.28 -8.66
N ASP A 81 -8.30 1.02 -8.47
CA ASP A 81 -8.92 1.84 -7.44
C ASP A 81 -10.44 1.84 -7.51
N GLU A 82 -11.01 1.88 -8.72
CA GLU A 82 -12.47 1.93 -8.94
C GLU A 82 -13.05 0.65 -9.54
N ALA A 83 -12.24 -0.19 -10.18
CA ALA A 83 -12.69 -1.38 -10.89
C ALA A 83 -12.86 -2.63 -9.98
N MET A 84 -12.44 -2.52 -8.72
CA MET A 84 -12.46 -3.62 -7.76
C MET A 84 -12.50 -3.11 -6.31
N LYS A 85 -13.37 -3.72 -5.50
CA LYS A 85 -13.42 -3.44 -4.04
C LYS A 85 -12.32 -4.23 -3.33
N TYR A 86 -11.82 -3.71 -2.21
CA TYR A 86 -11.02 -4.53 -1.32
C TYR A 86 -11.90 -5.65 -0.75
N ASN A 87 -11.34 -6.85 -0.61
CA ASN A 87 -12.08 -8.00 -0.08
C ASN A 87 -12.61 -7.75 1.34
N ARG A 88 -11.81 -7.09 2.19
CA ARG A 88 -12.20 -6.68 3.55
C ARG A 88 -13.35 -5.68 3.63
N ASP A 89 -13.58 -4.92 2.56
CA ASP A 89 -14.65 -3.90 2.48
C ASP A 89 -15.89 -4.44 1.73
N CYS A 90 -15.82 -5.69 1.25
CA CYS A 90 -16.91 -6.31 0.51
C CYS A 90 -17.90 -7.00 1.45
N THR A 91 -19.19 -6.91 1.15
CA THR A 91 -20.27 -7.52 1.94
C THR A 91 -20.48 -9.01 1.64
N CYS A 92 -19.71 -9.60 0.73
CA CYS A 92 -19.81 -11.03 0.40
C CYS A 92 -19.23 -11.92 1.50
N MET A 93 -19.65 -13.18 1.57
CA MET A 93 -19.15 -14.14 2.59
C MET A 93 -17.71 -14.59 2.37
N SER A 94 -17.21 -14.57 1.13
CA SER A 94 -15.88 -15.07 0.81
C SER A 94 -15.30 -14.31 -0.38
N PHE A 95 -15.67 -14.73 -1.59
CA PHE A 95 -15.20 -14.13 -2.83
C PHE A 95 -16.39 -13.94 -3.77
N CYS A 96 -16.45 -12.78 -4.41
CA CYS A 96 -17.45 -12.46 -5.41
C CYS A 96 -16.80 -11.81 -6.64
N SER A 97 -17.61 -11.56 -7.64
CA SER A 97 -17.20 -10.91 -8.90
C SER A 97 -16.64 -9.49 -8.70
N TYR A 98 -17.01 -8.78 -7.63
CA TYR A 98 -16.61 -7.39 -7.33
C TYR A 98 -15.29 -7.26 -6.55
N CYS A 99 -14.93 -8.27 -5.75
CA CYS A 99 -13.81 -8.22 -4.81
C CYS A 99 -12.70 -9.24 -5.07
N SER A 100 -12.85 -10.09 -6.09
CA SER A 100 -11.85 -11.09 -6.49
C SER A 100 -11.85 -11.36 -7.99
N ILE A 101 -10.73 -11.88 -8.51
CA ILE A 101 -10.62 -12.43 -9.86
C ILE A 101 -10.12 -13.87 -9.74
N THR A 102 -10.80 -14.81 -10.39
CA THR A 102 -10.38 -16.22 -10.38
C THR A 102 -9.61 -16.54 -11.65
N LEU A 103 -8.41 -17.11 -11.50
CA LEU A 103 -7.62 -17.67 -12.60
C LEU A 103 -7.48 -19.18 -12.40
N ILE A 104 -7.53 -19.95 -13.48
CA ILE A 104 -7.31 -21.39 -13.47
C ILE A 104 -6.03 -21.70 -14.23
N LEU A 105 -5.21 -22.56 -13.64
CA LEU A 105 -4.07 -23.22 -14.29
C LEU A 105 -4.39 -24.70 -14.37
N ASP A 106 -4.67 -25.23 -15.55
CA ASP A 106 -4.96 -26.65 -15.76
C ASP A 106 -4.12 -27.16 -16.94
N VAL A 107 -3.03 -27.86 -16.62
CA VAL A 107 -2.05 -28.32 -17.60
C VAL A 107 -1.58 -29.74 -17.28
N SER A 108 -1.43 -30.56 -18.32
CA SER A 108 -0.87 -31.91 -18.21
C SER A 108 0.10 -32.18 -19.37
N CYS A 109 1.26 -32.78 -19.05
CA CYS A 109 2.26 -33.11 -20.05
C CYS A 109 2.12 -34.58 -20.47
N ASN A 110 1.64 -34.82 -21.69
CA ASN A 110 1.47 -36.16 -22.25
C ASN A 110 2.62 -36.58 -23.17
N GLU A 111 3.45 -35.62 -23.58
CA GLU A 111 4.55 -35.81 -24.50
C GLU A 111 5.85 -36.17 -23.77
N ALA A 112 6.79 -36.80 -24.46
CA ALA A 112 8.08 -37.19 -23.87
C ALA A 112 9.05 -36.00 -23.67
N ILE A 113 8.69 -34.82 -24.18
CA ILE A 113 9.47 -33.58 -24.04
C ILE A 113 9.09 -32.85 -22.75
N THR A 114 10.00 -32.03 -22.23
CA THR A 114 9.70 -31.15 -21.11
C THR A 114 8.77 -30.03 -21.57
N MET A 115 7.67 -29.83 -20.86
CA MET A 115 6.73 -28.74 -21.09
C MET A 115 7.00 -27.61 -20.10
N ASP A 116 7.16 -26.40 -20.64
CA ASP A 116 7.34 -25.19 -19.86
C ASP A 116 5.97 -24.60 -19.51
N ILE A 117 5.64 -24.51 -18.22
CA ILE A 117 4.41 -23.90 -17.73
C ILE A 117 4.67 -22.42 -17.53
N THR A 118 3.96 -21.57 -18.27
CA THR A 118 4.13 -20.11 -18.24
C THR A 118 2.85 -19.38 -17.82
N SER A 119 2.95 -18.07 -17.56
CA SER A 119 1.81 -17.22 -17.24
C SER A 119 0.73 -17.19 -18.33
N ASN A 120 1.04 -17.54 -19.58
CA ASN A 120 0.03 -17.63 -20.64
C ASN A 120 -1.00 -18.76 -20.40
N HIS A 121 -0.64 -19.78 -19.61
CA HIS A 121 -1.54 -20.88 -19.26
C HIS A 121 -2.53 -20.52 -18.13
N LEU A 122 -2.45 -19.30 -17.56
CA LEU A 122 -3.41 -18.83 -16.57
C LEU A 122 -4.61 -18.22 -17.27
N ASP A 123 -5.77 -18.86 -17.17
CA ASP A 123 -7.02 -18.38 -17.75
C ASP A 123 -7.92 -17.74 -16.70
N VAL A 124 -8.33 -16.49 -16.97
CA VAL A 124 -9.30 -15.79 -16.13
C VAL A 124 -10.68 -16.41 -16.38
N VAL A 125 -11.32 -16.85 -15.31
CA VAL A 125 -12.65 -17.44 -15.36
C VAL A 125 -13.63 -16.49 -14.69
N ALA A 126 -14.79 -16.30 -15.30
CA ALA A 126 -15.86 -15.53 -14.70
C ALA A 126 -16.21 -16.16 -13.34
N ALA A 127 -16.29 -15.33 -12.31
CA ALA A 127 -16.83 -15.78 -11.03
C ALA A 127 -18.24 -16.34 -11.29
N PRO A 128 -18.65 -17.43 -10.61
CA PRO A 128 -20.03 -17.90 -10.66
C PRO A 128 -20.95 -16.72 -10.38
N THR A 129 -21.98 -16.53 -11.21
CA THR A 129 -22.97 -15.46 -11.04
C THR A 129 -23.44 -15.48 -9.60
N ASP A 130 -23.24 -14.38 -8.86
CA ASP A 130 -23.52 -14.31 -7.43
C ASP A 130 -25.00 -14.65 -7.18
N ILE A 131 -25.27 -15.89 -6.72
CA ILE A 131 -26.62 -16.36 -6.35
C ILE A 131 -27.12 -15.61 -5.10
N TYR A 132 -26.21 -14.95 -4.37
CA TYR A 132 -26.45 -14.36 -3.06
C TYR A 132 -26.22 -12.84 -3.01
N GLY A 133 -26.86 -12.10 -3.92
CA GLY A 133 -27.27 -10.72 -3.65
C GLY A 133 -26.16 -9.73 -3.27
N ALA A 134 -24.96 -9.86 -3.86
CA ALA A 134 -24.00 -8.76 -3.82
C ALA A 134 -24.67 -7.54 -4.46
N GLU A 135 -24.87 -6.46 -3.70
CA GLU A 135 -25.41 -5.21 -4.23
C GLU A 135 -24.52 -4.76 -5.39
N GLY A 136 -25.10 -4.79 -6.59
CA GLY A 136 -24.39 -4.50 -7.82
C GLY A 136 -23.90 -3.07 -7.82
N GLY A 137 -22.60 -2.89 -7.95
CA GLY A 137 -21.99 -1.60 -8.21
C GLY A 137 -21.44 -1.51 -9.63
N ASP A 138 -21.06 -0.30 -10.02
CA ASP A 138 -20.55 -0.03 -11.36
C ASP A 138 -19.09 -0.49 -11.56
N GLU A 139 -18.46 -1.14 -10.58
CA GLU A 139 -17.03 -1.47 -10.62
C GLU A 139 -16.68 -2.40 -11.79
N LEU A 140 -17.54 -3.36 -12.14
CA LEU A 140 -17.31 -4.24 -13.29
C LEU A 140 -17.28 -3.47 -14.61
N THR A 141 -18.04 -2.38 -14.73
CA THR A 141 -18.09 -1.56 -15.94
C THR A 141 -16.80 -0.75 -16.15
N LYS A 142 -16.03 -0.54 -15.07
CA LYS A 142 -14.77 0.22 -15.08
C LYS A 142 -13.56 -0.65 -15.39
N ARG A 143 -13.73 -1.97 -15.53
CA ARG A 143 -12.65 -2.90 -15.86
C ARG A 143 -12.25 -2.76 -17.33
N SER A 144 -10.95 -2.70 -17.58
CA SER A 144 -10.43 -2.88 -18.93
C SER A 144 -10.65 -4.32 -19.41
N THR A 145 -10.63 -4.54 -20.73
CA THR A 145 -10.76 -5.89 -21.32
C THR A 145 -9.74 -6.88 -20.77
N ASP A 146 -8.52 -6.40 -20.54
CA ASP A 146 -7.39 -7.24 -20.11
C ASP A 146 -7.26 -7.27 -18.58
N PHE A 147 -8.20 -6.69 -17.83
CA PHE A 147 -8.10 -6.57 -16.37
C PHE A 147 -7.99 -7.93 -15.68
N GLY A 148 -6.99 -8.09 -14.82
CA GLY A 148 -6.71 -9.36 -14.13
C GLY A 148 -6.03 -10.43 -14.99
N HIS A 149 -5.83 -10.20 -16.29
CA HIS A 149 -5.00 -11.08 -17.10
C HIS A 149 -3.51 -10.86 -16.78
N PRO A 150 -2.67 -11.90 -16.89
CA PRO A 150 -1.23 -11.75 -16.81
C PRO A 150 -0.70 -10.72 -17.80
N VAL A 151 0.21 -9.86 -17.35
CA VAL A 151 0.82 -8.83 -18.20
C VAL A 151 1.50 -9.48 -19.40
N GLY A 152 1.18 -8.99 -20.61
CA GLY A 152 1.74 -9.52 -21.85
C GLY A 152 1.11 -10.81 -22.36
N LYS A 153 0.02 -11.31 -21.75
CA LYS A 153 -0.63 -12.54 -22.19
C LYS A 153 -0.95 -12.51 -23.69
N ASN A 154 -0.45 -13.51 -24.42
CA ASN A 154 -0.61 -13.68 -25.87
C ASN A 154 -0.11 -12.52 -26.74
N ARG A 155 0.70 -11.58 -26.21
CA ARG A 155 1.23 -10.47 -27.00
C ARG A 155 2.57 -10.85 -27.64
N PRO A 156 2.73 -10.70 -28.97
CA PRO A 156 4.01 -10.96 -29.63
C PRO A 156 5.08 -9.99 -29.12
N GLY A 157 6.24 -10.51 -28.74
CA GLY A 157 7.38 -9.71 -28.26
C GLY A 157 7.46 -9.49 -26.74
N VAL A 158 6.48 -9.96 -25.96
CA VAL A 158 6.59 -10.00 -24.48
C VAL A 158 6.70 -11.46 -24.03
N PRO A 159 7.86 -11.90 -23.49
CA PRO A 159 8.01 -13.26 -23.03
C PRO A 159 7.13 -13.49 -21.79
N PRO A 160 6.38 -14.61 -21.72
CA PRO A 160 5.59 -14.92 -20.54
C PRO A 160 6.49 -15.35 -19.38
N VAL A 161 5.98 -15.22 -18.15
CA VAL A 161 6.71 -15.63 -16.96
C VAL A 161 6.71 -17.15 -16.86
N LEU A 162 7.88 -17.77 -16.84
CA LEU A 162 8.00 -19.20 -16.56
C LEU A 162 7.64 -19.45 -15.09
N ILE A 163 6.67 -20.34 -14.83
CA ILE A 163 6.21 -20.71 -13.49
C ILE A 163 6.92 -22.00 -13.04
N CYS A 164 6.92 -23.04 -13.86
CA CYS A 164 7.64 -24.28 -13.61
C CYS A 164 7.80 -25.08 -14.91
N LYS A 165 8.47 -26.22 -14.81
CA LYS A 165 8.63 -27.17 -15.92
C LYS A 165 8.10 -28.52 -15.47
N ILE A 166 7.37 -29.21 -16.34
CA ILE A 166 6.85 -30.56 -16.09
C ILE A 166 7.27 -31.53 -17.20
N ARG A 167 7.35 -32.82 -16.85
CA ARG A 167 7.67 -33.91 -17.78
C ARG A 167 6.46 -34.82 -18.00
N LYS A 168 6.55 -35.71 -18.98
CA LYS A 168 5.54 -36.74 -19.28
C LYS A 168 4.93 -37.37 -18.02
N GLY A 169 3.60 -37.33 -17.94
CA GLY A 169 2.81 -37.90 -16.84
C GLY A 169 2.61 -36.96 -15.65
N GLN A 170 3.27 -35.80 -15.63
CA GLN A 170 3.04 -34.78 -14.61
C GLN A 170 1.92 -33.82 -15.06
N ALA A 171 1.19 -33.32 -14.07
CA ALA A 171 0.06 -32.43 -14.23
C ALA A 171 0.02 -31.41 -13.09
N LEU A 172 -0.53 -30.25 -13.40
CA LEU A 172 -0.73 -29.16 -12.46
C LEU A 172 -2.12 -28.58 -12.67
N LYS A 173 -2.94 -28.64 -11.62
CA LYS A 173 -4.28 -28.07 -11.59
C LYS A 173 -4.46 -27.24 -10.34
N MET A 174 -4.57 -25.92 -10.54
CA MET A 174 -4.62 -24.93 -9.47
C MET A 174 -5.67 -23.87 -9.78
N LYS A 175 -6.42 -23.45 -8.77
CA LYS A 175 -7.35 -22.32 -8.83
C LYS A 175 -6.76 -21.17 -8.02
N CYS A 176 -6.49 -20.07 -8.69
CA CYS A 176 -5.84 -18.89 -8.14
C CYS A 176 -6.89 -17.79 -7.94
N ILE A 177 -6.91 -17.18 -6.77
CA ILE A 177 -7.81 -16.07 -6.43
C ILE A 177 -6.95 -14.84 -6.22
N ALA A 178 -7.10 -13.89 -7.14
CA ALA A 178 -6.42 -12.61 -7.10
C ALA A 178 -7.27 -11.56 -6.36
N LYS A 179 -6.59 -10.74 -5.56
CA LYS A 179 -7.18 -9.71 -4.71
C LYS A 179 -6.49 -8.38 -4.92
N LYS A 180 -7.26 -7.31 -4.67
CA LYS A 180 -6.74 -5.95 -4.56
C LYS A 180 -5.93 -5.81 -3.27
N GLY A 181 -4.73 -5.25 -3.37
CA GLY A 181 -3.83 -5.01 -2.26
C GLY A 181 -2.85 -3.87 -2.56
N ILE A 182 -1.97 -3.59 -1.59
CA ILE A 182 -0.92 -2.55 -1.70
C ILE A 182 0.44 -3.13 -1.32
N ALA A 183 1.52 -2.55 -1.83
CA ALA A 183 2.86 -3.07 -1.61
C ALA A 183 3.32 -3.04 -0.13
N LYS A 184 2.71 -2.20 0.71
CA LYS A 184 2.91 -2.23 2.17
C LYS A 184 2.48 -3.55 2.81
N GLU A 185 1.48 -4.22 2.26
CA GLU A 185 1.04 -5.54 2.76
C GLU A 185 1.99 -6.64 2.25
N HIS A 186 2.36 -6.59 0.97
CA HIS A 186 3.33 -7.51 0.37
C HIS A 186 3.90 -6.94 -0.94
N ALA A 187 5.20 -7.15 -1.21
CA ALA A 187 5.89 -6.61 -2.38
C ALA A 187 5.27 -6.99 -3.74
N LYS A 188 4.52 -8.10 -3.80
CA LYS A 188 3.79 -8.57 -4.99
C LYS A 188 2.78 -7.57 -5.56
N TRP A 189 2.33 -6.60 -4.74
CA TRP A 189 1.42 -5.54 -5.15
C TRP A 189 2.15 -4.24 -5.54
N SER A 190 3.49 -4.23 -5.64
CA SER A 190 4.22 -3.06 -6.15
C SER A 190 3.99 -2.92 -7.66
N PRO A 191 3.44 -1.80 -8.16
CA PRO A 191 3.39 -1.55 -9.61
C PRO A 191 4.72 -1.06 -10.18
N CYS A 192 5.68 -0.73 -9.31
CA CYS A 192 6.98 -0.21 -9.71
C CYS A 192 8.03 -1.32 -9.62
N SER A 193 8.90 -1.38 -10.64
CA SER A 193 10.16 -2.12 -10.58
C SER A 193 11.22 -1.28 -9.86
N ALA A 194 11.39 -0.03 -10.30
CA ALA A 194 12.31 0.93 -9.70
C ALA A 194 11.75 2.35 -9.78
N VAL A 195 12.12 3.18 -8.80
CA VAL A 195 11.91 4.63 -8.85
C VAL A 195 13.24 5.31 -8.53
N SER A 196 13.93 5.70 -9.60
CA SER A 196 15.16 6.50 -9.54
C SER A 196 14.83 7.89 -9.02
N PHE A 197 15.72 8.41 -8.19
CA PHE A 197 15.53 9.69 -7.51
C PHE A 197 16.88 10.34 -7.28
N GLU A 198 17.06 11.54 -7.82
CA GLU A 198 18.28 12.33 -7.68
C GLU A 198 17.91 13.81 -7.54
N TYR A 199 18.75 14.58 -6.86
CA TYR A 199 18.72 16.03 -6.83
C TYR A 199 20.14 16.54 -6.59
N ASP A 200 20.42 17.79 -6.97
CA ASP A 200 21.73 18.42 -6.78
C ASP A 200 22.92 17.57 -7.28
N PRO A 201 22.99 17.31 -8.60
CA PRO A 201 23.97 16.39 -9.20
C PRO A 201 25.43 16.80 -8.97
N TYR A 202 25.68 18.08 -8.67
CA TYR A 202 27.01 18.61 -8.38
C TYR A 202 27.29 18.79 -6.88
N ASN A 203 26.38 18.34 -6.00
CA ASN A 203 26.50 18.47 -4.55
C ASN A 203 26.77 19.92 -4.08
N LYS A 204 26.14 20.92 -4.72
CA LYS A 204 26.25 22.34 -4.33
C LYS A 204 25.74 22.60 -2.93
N LEU A 205 24.74 21.83 -2.50
CA LEU A 205 24.14 21.90 -1.16
C LEU A 205 25.00 21.22 -0.09
N ARG A 206 26.03 20.46 -0.49
CA ARG A 206 26.89 19.68 0.42
C ARG A 206 26.09 18.72 1.31
N HIS A 207 25.04 18.12 0.75
CA HIS A 207 24.23 17.10 1.43
C HIS A 207 24.99 15.77 1.57
N THR A 208 26.03 15.56 0.77
CA THR A 208 26.98 14.46 0.95
C THR A 208 28.40 15.00 1.08
N THR A 209 29.26 14.25 1.74
CA THR A 209 30.71 14.46 1.75
C THR A 209 31.32 13.31 0.97
N HIS A 210 31.87 13.60 -0.21
CA HIS A 210 32.49 12.58 -1.04
C HIS A 210 33.71 11.99 -0.33
N TRP A 211 33.78 10.67 -0.30
CA TRP A 211 35.01 9.96 0.08
C TRP A 211 35.94 9.90 -1.13
N PHE A 212 37.22 10.23 -0.98
CA PHE A 212 38.19 10.12 -2.06
C PHE A 212 39.60 9.86 -1.48
N GLU A 213 40.49 9.32 -2.30
CA GLU A 213 41.89 9.07 -1.92
C GLU A 213 42.84 10.14 -2.45
N VAL A 214 42.64 10.58 -3.70
CA VAL A 214 43.54 11.44 -4.46
C VAL A 214 42.82 12.69 -4.95
N ASP A 215 41.73 12.53 -5.69
CA ASP A 215 41.00 13.64 -6.30
C ASP A 215 39.50 13.34 -6.36
N GLU A 216 38.73 14.16 -5.65
CA GLU A 216 37.28 14.06 -5.58
C GLU A 216 36.62 14.08 -6.97
N ARG A 217 37.03 15.01 -7.85
CA ARG A 217 36.44 15.18 -9.19
C ARG A 217 36.82 14.06 -10.15
N GLY A 218 37.98 13.43 -9.96
CA GLY A 218 38.45 12.29 -10.73
C GLY A 218 37.85 10.95 -10.30
N GLU A 219 37.50 10.81 -9.01
CA GLU A 219 36.98 9.56 -8.43
C GLU A 219 35.45 9.43 -8.50
N TRP A 220 34.72 10.55 -8.41
CA TRP A 220 33.26 10.56 -8.49
C TRP A 220 32.77 10.97 -9.88
N PRO A 221 32.20 10.04 -10.67
CA PRO A 221 31.64 10.38 -11.96
C PRO A 221 30.40 11.26 -11.78
N VAL A 222 30.30 12.26 -12.65
CA VAL A 222 29.15 13.17 -12.69
C VAL A 222 27.98 12.46 -13.38
N GLY A 223 26.81 12.47 -12.73
CA GLY A 223 25.60 11.82 -13.25
C GLY A 223 25.00 12.52 -14.48
N ASP A 224 24.16 11.81 -15.23
CA ASP A 224 23.52 12.32 -16.46
C ASP A 224 22.68 13.58 -16.21
N ASN A 225 22.12 13.74 -15.00
CA ASN A 225 21.30 14.87 -14.62
C ASN A 225 22.11 16.19 -14.50
N ALA A 226 23.43 16.12 -14.41
CA ALA A 226 24.30 17.28 -14.36
C ALA A 226 24.24 18.16 -15.62
N ARG A 227 23.77 17.62 -16.75
CA ARG A 227 23.54 18.39 -17.98
C ARG A 227 22.41 19.43 -17.86
N GLU A 228 21.59 19.32 -16.83
CA GLU A 228 20.41 20.17 -16.58
C GLU A 228 20.71 21.30 -15.59
N GLU A 229 21.95 21.39 -15.09
CA GLU A 229 22.40 22.39 -14.12
C GLU A 229 23.80 22.89 -14.46
N ASP A 230 24.10 24.13 -14.10
CA ASP A 230 25.46 24.67 -14.27
C ASP A 230 26.42 24.03 -13.25
N PRO A 231 27.66 23.72 -13.61
CA PRO A 231 28.65 23.23 -12.65
C PRO A 231 28.97 24.30 -11.59
N PRO A 232 29.36 23.90 -10.37
CA PRO A 232 29.77 24.83 -9.33
C PRO A 232 31.03 25.56 -9.76
N ARG A 233 31.10 26.86 -9.46
CA ARG A 233 32.27 27.68 -9.74
C ARG A 233 33.15 27.78 -8.49
N ASP A 234 34.46 27.61 -8.68
CA ASP A 234 35.43 27.61 -7.57
C ASP A 234 35.56 28.99 -6.88
N ASP A 235 35.12 30.07 -7.54
CA ASP A 235 35.13 31.43 -6.99
C ASP A 235 33.85 31.79 -6.21
N GLU A 236 32.81 30.96 -6.27
CA GLU A 236 31.55 31.20 -5.58
C GLU A 236 31.60 30.72 -4.13
N LEU A 237 31.10 31.55 -3.21
CA LEU A 237 30.95 31.18 -1.80
C LEU A 237 29.81 30.17 -1.63
N PHE A 238 29.93 29.30 -0.62
CA PHE A 238 28.87 28.35 -0.29
C PHE A 238 27.57 29.06 0.12
N ASP A 239 26.48 28.76 -0.60
CA ASP A 239 25.15 29.27 -0.26
C ASP A 239 24.48 28.38 0.79
N PHE A 240 24.56 28.81 2.04
CA PHE A 240 23.92 28.15 3.19
C PHE A 240 22.40 28.32 3.24
N ASN A 241 21.81 29.19 2.41
CA ASN A 241 20.36 29.37 2.32
C ASN A 241 19.73 28.56 1.18
N ALA A 242 20.55 27.98 0.29
CA ALA A 242 20.09 27.16 -0.80
C ALA A 242 19.29 25.96 -0.28
N LYS A 243 18.23 25.61 -1.01
CA LYS A 243 17.34 24.49 -0.71
C LYS A 243 17.17 23.61 -1.95
N PRO A 244 17.02 22.29 -1.78
CA PRO A 244 16.72 21.41 -2.90
C PRO A 244 15.32 21.76 -3.45
N ARG A 245 15.26 22.13 -4.73
CA ARG A 245 14.00 22.52 -5.41
C ARG A 245 13.73 21.77 -6.69
N LYS A 246 14.73 21.09 -7.25
CA LYS A 246 14.68 20.38 -8.53
C LYS A 246 15.04 18.92 -8.29
N PHE A 247 14.14 18.01 -8.66
CA PHE A 247 14.26 16.58 -8.42
C PHE A 247 14.08 15.84 -9.74
N TYR A 248 14.96 14.88 -9.96
CA TYR A 248 14.99 14.05 -11.16
C TYR A 248 14.43 12.68 -10.82
N PHE A 249 13.36 12.31 -11.52
CA PHE A 249 12.66 11.05 -11.34
C PHE A 249 12.74 10.21 -12.59
N GLU A 250 12.95 8.91 -12.40
CA GLU A 250 12.65 7.90 -13.42
C GLU A 250 11.82 6.80 -12.77
N VAL A 251 10.58 6.64 -13.23
CA VAL A 251 9.66 5.62 -12.73
C VAL A 251 9.59 4.50 -13.76
N GLU A 252 10.00 3.30 -13.35
CA GLU A 252 9.91 2.07 -14.14
C GLU A 252 8.81 1.16 -13.57
N THR A 253 7.90 0.69 -14.42
CA THR A 253 6.78 -0.17 -14.01
C THR A 253 6.96 -1.63 -14.44
N ASP A 254 6.34 -2.54 -13.69
CA ASP A 254 6.31 -3.97 -13.99
C ASP A 254 5.32 -4.34 -15.11
N GLY A 255 4.61 -3.33 -15.64
CA GLY A 255 3.58 -3.45 -16.67
C GLY A 255 2.17 -3.76 -16.14
N SER A 256 1.99 -3.95 -14.82
CA SER A 256 0.64 -4.05 -14.21
C SER A 256 -0.13 -2.74 -14.35
N LEU A 257 0.59 -1.61 -14.31
CA LEU A 257 0.12 -0.24 -14.54
C LEU A 257 1.07 0.49 -15.50
N GLY A 258 0.54 1.47 -16.24
CA GLY A 258 1.39 2.36 -17.04
C GLY A 258 2.17 3.36 -16.17
N PRO A 259 3.39 3.79 -16.58
CA PRO A 259 4.22 4.68 -15.78
C PRO A 259 3.56 6.03 -15.50
N GLN A 260 2.87 6.61 -16.48
CA GLN A 260 2.09 7.84 -16.28
C GLN A 260 0.93 7.62 -15.29
N GLU A 261 0.26 6.48 -15.36
CA GLU A 261 -0.83 6.14 -14.44
C GLU A 261 -0.31 6.00 -13.00
N VAL A 262 0.86 5.39 -12.81
CA VAL A 262 1.52 5.27 -11.50
C VAL A 262 1.79 6.64 -10.89
N VAL A 263 2.37 7.59 -11.64
CA VAL A 263 2.65 8.95 -11.13
C VAL A 263 1.35 9.67 -10.75
N MET A 264 0.34 9.63 -11.62
CA MET A 264 -0.95 10.28 -11.39
C MET A 264 -1.69 9.67 -10.18
N LYS A 265 -1.69 8.33 -10.06
CA LYS A 265 -2.27 7.63 -8.92
C LYS A 265 -1.50 7.90 -7.63
N GLY A 266 -0.17 8.00 -7.69
CA GLY A 266 0.65 8.38 -6.55
C GLY A 266 0.25 9.74 -5.97
N LEU A 267 0.00 10.73 -6.83
CA LEU A 267 -0.49 12.05 -6.41
C LEU A 267 -1.92 11.98 -5.82
N LYS A 268 -2.84 11.26 -6.50
CA LYS A 268 -4.23 11.07 -6.03
C LYS A 268 -4.28 10.39 -4.65
N GLU A 269 -3.45 9.37 -4.45
CA GLU A 269 -3.37 8.63 -3.20
C GLU A 269 -2.80 9.49 -2.07
N LEU A 270 -1.76 10.28 -2.34
CA LEU A 270 -1.22 11.24 -1.37
C LEU A 270 -2.28 12.29 -0.97
N GLN A 271 -3.02 12.83 -1.94
CA GLN A 271 -4.13 13.76 -1.69
C GLN A 271 -5.22 13.13 -0.81
N THR A 272 -5.59 11.87 -1.11
CA THR A 272 -6.63 11.14 -0.37
C THR A 272 -6.21 10.92 1.08
N LYS A 273 -4.95 10.57 1.33
CA LYS A 273 -4.42 10.42 2.70
C LYS A 273 -4.43 11.72 3.49
N LEU A 274 -4.07 12.83 2.85
CA LEU A 274 -4.14 14.16 3.47
C LEU A 274 -5.59 14.57 3.76
N ALA A 275 -6.51 14.30 2.84
CA ALA A 275 -7.93 14.56 3.03
C ALA A 275 -8.52 13.76 4.21
N ASN A 276 -8.16 12.48 4.31
CA ASN A 276 -8.58 11.62 5.42
C ASN A 276 -8.05 12.13 6.78
N LEU A 277 -6.81 12.63 6.82
CA LEU A 277 -6.26 13.24 8.03
C LEU A 277 -7.03 14.50 8.43
N ILE A 278 -7.37 15.36 7.47
CA ILE A 278 -8.20 16.56 7.72
C ILE A 278 -9.57 16.17 8.26
N LEU A 279 -10.19 15.13 7.69
CA LEU A 279 -11.49 14.64 8.16
C LEU A 279 -11.40 14.09 9.59
N GLY A 280 -10.37 13.32 9.90
CA GLY A 280 -10.13 12.81 11.25
C GLY A 280 -9.98 13.95 12.28
N LEU A 281 -9.24 15.00 11.95
CA LEU A 281 -9.07 16.17 12.83
C LEU A 281 -10.36 16.97 13.05
N LYS A 282 -11.30 16.95 12.08
CA LYS A 282 -12.61 17.62 12.23
C LYS A 282 -13.57 16.84 13.12
N HIS A 283 -13.47 15.51 13.15
CA HIS A 283 -14.42 14.68 13.89
C HIS A 283 -14.28 14.85 15.41
N ASP A 284 -13.07 15.14 15.91
CA ASP A 284 -12.84 15.40 17.34
C ASP A 284 -13.47 16.72 17.82
N THR A 285 -13.70 17.71 16.95
CA THR A 285 -14.25 19.02 17.36
C THR A 285 -15.76 19.05 17.58
N GLU A 286 -16.54 18.08 17.08
CA GLU A 286 -18.00 18.09 17.21
C GLU A 286 -18.51 17.33 18.46
N VAL A 287 -17.73 16.38 18.99
CA VAL A 287 -18.12 15.60 20.17
C VAL A 287 -18.04 16.44 21.46
N ASP A 288 -17.15 17.43 21.51
CA ASP A 288 -17.04 18.36 22.65
C ASP A 288 -18.11 19.45 22.69
N MET A 289 -18.77 19.74 21.56
CA MET A 289 -19.85 20.76 21.49
C MET A 289 -21.22 20.21 21.94
N ILE A 290 -21.42 18.89 21.89
CA ILE A 290 -22.71 18.26 22.27
C ILE A 290 -22.79 18.01 23.79
N ASN A 291 -21.66 17.83 24.48
CA ASN A 291 -21.64 17.64 25.93
C ASN A 291 -21.68 18.95 26.76
N GLY A 292 -21.72 20.11 26.11
CA GLY A 292 -21.68 21.43 26.76
C GLY A 292 -23.03 22.12 26.98
N GLN A 293 -24.16 21.55 26.53
CA GLN A 293 -25.47 22.23 26.55
C GLN A 293 -26.61 21.52 27.30
N ASP A 294 -26.37 20.40 27.99
CA ASP A 294 -27.41 19.69 28.76
C ASP A 294 -27.23 19.83 30.28
N GLN A 295 -27.13 21.07 30.77
CA GLN A 295 -27.14 21.34 32.20
C GLN A 295 -28.04 22.51 32.59
N GLN A 296 -29.30 22.52 32.14
CA GLN A 296 -30.33 23.28 32.85
C GLN A 296 -31.78 22.84 32.52
N LEU A 297 -32.27 21.76 33.12
CA LEU A 297 -33.72 21.55 33.28
C LEU A 297 -34.08 21.05 34.69
N ALA A 298 -35.16 21.64 35.19
CA ALA A 298 -35.58 21.79 36.57
C ALA A 298 -36.00 20.49 37.29
N ALA A 299 -35.84 20.49 38.61
CA ALA A 299 -36.35 19.47 39.52
C ALA A 299 -37.90 19.49 39.62
N PRO A 300 -38.56 18.34 39.76
CA PRO A 300 -40.02 18.27 39.99
C PRO A 300 -40.38 18.47 41.49
N PRO A 301 -41.60 18.98 41.79
CA PRO A 301 -42.08 19.20 43.17
C PRO A 301 -42.61 17.91 43.85
N PRO A 302 -42.83 17.91 45.19
CA PRO A 302 -43.08 16.69 45.95
C PRO A 302 -44.53 16.21 45.89
N ALA A 303 -44.70 14.88 46.05
CA ALA A 303 -45.95 14.14 45.95
C ALA A 303 -46.92 14.37 47.12
N ALA A 304 -48.21 14.28 46.82
CA ALA A 304 -49.32 14.21 47.78
C ALA A 304 -50.02 12.85 47.73
N ASP A 305 -50.36 12.33 48.91
CA ASP A 305 -51.03 11.05 49.17
C ASP A 305 -52.42 10.91 48.54
N ALA A 306 -52.77 9.68 48.11
CA ALA A 306 -54.15 9.21 48.10
C ALA A 306 -54.26 7.68 48.12
N TRP A 307 -54.92 7.18 49.16
CA TRP A 307 -55.37 5.80 49.37
C TRP A 307 -56.47 5.35 48.40
N GLY A 308 -56.54 4.03 48.14
CA GLY A 308 -57.72 3.37 47.58
C GLY A 308 -57.41 1.94 47.13
N GLY A 309 -57.90 0.94 47.85
CA GLY A 309 -57.40 -0.44 47.82
C GLY A 309 -58.23 -1.47 47.06
N GLY A 310 -57.70 -2.70 47.08
CA GLY A 310 -58.46 -3.95 47.24
C GLY A 310 -58.60 -4.84 46.01
N GLY A 311 -57.93 -6.00 46.02
CA GLY A 311 -58.34 -7.16 45.22
C GLY A 311 -57.28 -8.23 44.91
N GLY A 312 -56.99 -9.10 45.88
CA GLY A 312 -56.89 -10.55 45.66
C GLY A 312 -55.60 -11.20 45.14
N GLY A 313 -54.90 -11.90 46.04
CA GLY A 313 -54.58 -13.33 45.83
C GLY A 313 -53.13 -13.76 45.60
N GLY A 314 -52.49 -14.33 46.63
CA GLY A 314 -51.71 -15.58 46.50
C GLY A 314 -50.18 -15.55 46.78
N GLY A 315 -49.78 -15.94 48.01
CA GLY A 315 -48.51 -16.60 48.43
C GLY A 315 -47.21 -15.76 48.34
N GLY A 316 -46.58 -15.25 49.42
CA GLY A 316 -45.93 -15.95 50.54
C GLY A 316 -44.50 -16.39 50.11
N GLY A 317 -43.39 -15.68 50.36
CA GLY A 317 -42.78 -15.16 51.61
C GLY A 317 -41.51 -16.01 51.90
N SER A 318 -40.28 -15.55 52.20
CA SER A 318 -39.74 -14.27 52.65
C SER A 318 -38.20 -14.26 52.46
N SER A 319 -37.61 -13.06 52.26
CA SER A 319 -36.15 -12.76 52.22
C SER A 319 -35.50 -12.74 53.63
N PRO A 320 -34.17 -12.51 53.75
CA PRO A 320 -33.75 -11.10 53.96
C PRO A 320 -32.35 -10.68 53.43
N SER A 321 -32.27 -9.37 53.12
CA SER A 321 -31.09 -8.46 53.20
C SER A 321 -29.93 -8.69 52.20
N ARG A 322 -29.14 -7.72 51.72
CA ARG A 322 -29.01 -6.25 51.84
C ARG A 322 -27.96 -5.85 50.76
N THR A 323 -28.04 -4.62 50.24
CA THR A 323 -26.95 -3.81 49.60
C THR A 323 -26.21 -4.45 48.39
N GLY A 324 -26.27 -3.92 47.16
CA GLY A 324 -26.00 -2.55 46.74
C GLY A 324 -24.63 -2.51 46.05
N GLY A 325 -24.55 -2.11 44.77
CA GLY A 325 -23.25 -1.88 44.11
C GLY A 325 -23.21 -2.18 42.62
N THR A 326 -23.53 -1.17 41.82
CA THR A 326 -23.10 -0.99 40.43
C THR A 326 -21.58 -1.17 40.28
N SER A 327 -21.12 -1.89 39.26
CA SER A 327 -19.70 -1.87 38.84
C SER A 327 -19.58 -1.45 37.38
N ALA A 328 -19.02 -0.25 37.21
CA ALA A 328 -18.44 0.25 35.98
C ALA A 328 -17.08 -0.44 35.76
N TRP A 329 -16.82 -0.90 34.54
CA TRP A 329 -15.49 -1.30 34.12
C TRP A 329 -14.85 -0.14 33.36
N GLY A 330 -14.26 0.78 34.13
CA GLY A 330 -13.17 1.63 33.68
C GLY A 330 -11.85 0.99 34.13
N GLY A 331 -11.00 0.60 33.18
CA GLY A 331 -9.67 0.08 33.45
C GLY A 331 -8.64 1.22 33.38
N ALA A 332 -8.18 1.66 34.54
CA ALA A 332 -7.04 2.56 34.69
C ALA A 332 -5.70 1.79 34.57
N SER A 333 -4.69 2.47 34.04
CA SER A 333 -3.28 2.09 33.99
C SER A 333 -2.67 1.80 35.37
N PRO A 334 -1.57 1.02 35.43
CA PRO A 334 -0.61 1.12 36.51
C PRO A 334 0.76 1.64 36.03
N THR A 335 1.18 2.78 36.58
CA THR A 335 2.60 3.13 36.86
C THR A 335 3.00 2.43 38.17
N SER A 336 4.22 2.01 38.50
CA SER A 336 5.57 2.18 37.95
C SER A 336 6.54 1.30 38.77
N GLY A 337 7.66 0.90 38.16
CA GLY A 337 8.89 0.41 38.79
C GLY A 337 9.64 -0.40 37.74
N GLY A 338 10.80 -0.02 37.20
CA GLY A 338 11.89 0.78 37.69
C GLY A 338 13.16 0.00 37.32
N GLY A 339 13.72 0.26 36.14
CA GLY A 339 14.86 -0.46 35.60
C GLY A 339 15.43 0.25 34.37
N SER A 340 16.37 1.15 34.61
CA SER A 340 17.06 1.97 33.61
C SER A 340 18.06 1.14 32.80
N GLY A 341 17.70 0.76 31.57
CA GLY A 341 18.62 0.26 30.55
C GLY A 341 19.03 1.39 29.62
N GLY A 342 20.19 2.00 29.89
CA GLY A 342 20.77 3.03 29.05
C GLY A 342 21.24 2.47 27.70
N TRP A 343 20.90 3.18 26.63
CA TRP A 343 21.45 2.95 25.30
C TRP A 343 22.82 3.62 25.24
N SER A 344 23.88 2.84 25.42
CA SER A 344 25.26 3.26 25.19
C SER A 344 25.64 2.98 23.74
N SER A 345 26.18 3.99 23.05
CA SER A 345 26.85 3.90 21.76
C SER A 345 27.96 2.81 21.78
N PRO A 346 28.21 2.10 20.67
CA PRO A 346 29.30 1.13 20.62
C PRO A 346 30.66 1.86 20.68
N GLU A 347 31.40 1.61 21.75
CA GLU A 347 32.81 1.96 21.87
C GLU A 347 33.64 1.20 20.82
N GLN A 348 34.56 1.92 20.18
CA GLN A 348 35.65 1.36 19.40
C GLN A 348 36.49 0.43 20.28
N GLN A 349 36.35 -0.88 20.11
CA GLN A 349 37.38 -1.81 20.53
C GLN A 349 38.53 -1.78 19.53
N SER A 350 39.63 -1.17 19.95
CA SER A 350 40.94 -1.28 19.31
C SER A 350 41.45 -2.72 19.38
N ASN A 351 41.21 -3.51 18.35
CA ASN A 351 41.96 -4.75 18.13
C ASN A 351 43.33 -4.39 17.54
N GLY A 352 44.31 -4.23 18.44
CA GLY A 352 45.71 -4.19 18.08
C GLY A 352 46.15 -5.55 17.54
N TRP A 353 46.45 -5.58 16.25
CA TRP A 353 47.32 -6.58 15.65
C TRP A 353 48.49 -5.83 15.00
N THR A 354 49.65 -5.89 15.64
CA THR A 354 50.93 -5.70 14.97
C THR A 354 51.89 -6.76 15.46
N VAL A 355 52.58 -7.34 14.47
CA VAL A 355 53.82 -8.11 14.56
C VAL A 355 54.83 -7.46 15.50
#